data_AF-A0A168NUL8-F1
#
_entry.id   AF-A0A168NUL8-F1
#
_cell.length_a   1.000
_cell.length_b   1.000
_cell.length_c   1.000
_cell.angle_alpha   90.00
_cell.angle_beta   90.00
_cell.angle_gamma   90.00
#
_symmetry.space_group_name_H-M   'P 1'
#
loop_
_entity.id
_entity.type
_entity.pdbx_description
1 polymer ?
#
loop_
_entity_poly.entity_id
_entity_poly.type
_entity_poly.pdbx_seq_one_letter_code
_entity_poly.pdbx_strand_id
1 'polypeptide(L)'
;MQLLRRIRSQVGLATILMVSVWITYVTPIAQAEDNKPTINAEWKDPSSGSTYYNWSGSDGDKYSNKVIVSTNDGKWARLSEKFRSIYMDPYVSPNPMLNINSGNATEGDLFDYLLPLYLDTTNNVAVRGQVYRISPDEKWGLYQTLDFGAEMSSDGKTAQNTQLHSYFIKNMTTGQIQEWKSSTQYATVYWLPDSKLLVAHYSEVANQKEISTFDPATGKTKQLVFGKLYQYSDQEQKLVYVKNEPKRLQWIYDLKTGKSSLLTKTEEEKLYSWKDPCPTTKAPDKLDIKTLPVIDLPIRNLYEYEVVTSHGSELVPYAFVTEGKTYIPLRPIVSKFKLSVGQREGDMYNYKYKLTGPTGQIVTLDRTNSRVFQFRLLVTPEVLEKVGLQGVTVKPLIPAVIK
;
A
#
# COMPACT_ATOMS: atom_id res chain seq x y z
N MET A 1 9.56 -27.26 55.44
CA MET A 1 10.02 -28.58 54.95
C MET A 1 9.11 -28.97 53.80
N GLN A 2 9.53 -28.71 52.56
CA GLN A 2 10.19 -29.68 51.69
C GLN A 2 9.29 -30.90 51.38
N LEU A 3 8.74 -30.93 50.17
CA LEU A 3 9.14 -31.86 49.10
C LEU A 3 8.54 -31.28 47.79
N LEU A 4 9.35 -30.76 46.84
CA LEU A 4 10.02 -31.52 45.76
C LEU A 4 8.99 -32.14 44.80
N ARG A 5 9.07 -32.10 43.46
CA ARG A 5 10.05 -31.62 42.46
C ARG A 5 9.45 -32.01 41.09
N ARG A 6 9.76 -31.23 40.04
CA ARG A 6 9.64 -31.57 38.58
C ARG A 6 8.19 -31.61 38.08
N ILE A 7 7.84 -30.94 36.99
CA ILE A 7 8.31 -31.21 35.62
C ILE A 7 8.53 -29.90 34.84
N ARG A 8 9.75 -29.73 34.32
CA ARG A 8 10.04 -28.96 33.10
C ARG A 8 9.66 -29.84 31.91
N SER A 9 9.02 -29.25 30.89
CA SER A 9 9.34 -29.36 29.45
C SER A 9 8.11 -29.39 28.55
N GLN A 10 8.03 -28.37 27.66
CA GLN A 10 7.46 -28.38 26.30
C GLN A 10 5.92 -28.60 26.20
N VAL A 11 5.13 -27.87 25.40
CA VAL A 11 5.24 -27.46 24.00
C VAL A 11 4.37 -26.21 23.79
N GLY A 12 4.70 -25.45 22.75
CA GLY A 12 4.16 -24.15 22.35
C GLY A 12 2.67 -23.89 22.53
N LEU A 13 2.39 -22.68 23.02
CA LEU A 13 1.30 -21.88 22.50
C LEU A 13 1.80 -20.43 22.49
N ALA A 14 2.32 -20.04 21.33
CA ALA A 14 2.51 -18.65 20.95
C ALA A 14 1.12 -18.02 20.88
N THR A 15 0.60 -17.63 22.04
CA THR A 15 -0.62 -16.84 22.12
C THR A 15 -0.19 -15.42 21.82
N ILE A 16 -0.20 -15.07 20.53
CA ILE A 16 -0.21 -13.70 20.05
C ILE A 16 -1.53 -13.11 20.55
N LEU A 17 -1.52 -12.58 21.77
CA LEU A 17 -2.54 -11.67 22.24
C LEU A 17 -2.31 -10.33 21.51
N MET A 18 -2.65 -10.33 20.22
CA MET A 18 -3.12 -9.12 19.55
C MET A 18 -4.40 -8.74 20.30
N VAL A 19 -4.26 -7.88 21.31
CA VAL A 19 -5.38 -7.08 21.78
C VAL A 19 -5.67 -6.10 20.65
N SER A 20 -6.40 -6.60 19.67
CA SER A 20 -6.97 -5.84 18.60
C SER A 20 -8.08 -4.99 19.21
N VAL A 21 -7.78 -3.73 19.49
CA VAL A 21 -8.82 -2.71 19.59
C VAL A 21 -9.31 -2.48 18.17
N TRP A 22 -10.12 -3.42 17.67
CA TRP A 22 -11.08 -3.13 16.62
C TRP A 22 -12.06 -2.16 17.25
N ILE A 23 -11.84 -0.86 17.02
CA ILE A 23 -12.98 0.03 16.94
C ILE A 23 -13.74 -0.50 15.72
N THR A 24 -14.72 -1.35 15.98
CA THR A 24 -15.85 -1.55 15.09
C THR A 24 -16.47 -0.18 14.92
N TYR A 25 -15.96 0.60 13.96
CA TYR A 25 -16.86 1.40 13.16
C TYR A 25 -17.80 0.39 12.52
N VAL A 26 -18.88 0.11 13.24
CA VAL A 26 -20.14 -0.26 12.61
C VAL A 26 -20.42 0.95 11.74
N THR A 27 -19.92 0.94 10.50
CA THR A 27 -20.54 1.76 9.48
C THR A 27 -22.01 1.42 9.60
N PRO A 28 -22.90 2.41 9.78
CA PRO A 28 -24.31 2.12 9.73
C PRO A 28 -24.51 1.29 8.48
N ILE A 29 -25.07 0.10 8.67
CA ILE A 29 -25.56 -0.72 7.56
C ILE A 29 -26.40 0.28 6.78
N ALA A 30 -25.88 0.78 5.66
CA ALA A 30 -26.70 1.51 4.73
C ALA A 30 -27.87 0.56 4.51
N GLN A 31 -29.06 0.96 4.98
CA GLN A 31 -30.26 0.20 4.73
C GLN A 31 -30.25 -0.09 3.25
N ALA A 32 -30.27 -1.38 2.92
CA ALA A 32 -30.22 -1.90 1.57
C ALA A 32 -31.44 -1.38 0.82
N GLU A 33 -31.32 -0.20 0.24
CA GLU A 33 -32.23 0.26 -0.81
C GLU A 33 -31.90 -0.60 -2.04
N ASP A 34 -32.78 -1.56 -2.27
CA ASP A 34 -32.78 -2.63 -3.28
C ASP A 34 -31.70 -3.74 -3.11
N ASN A 35 -32.12 -4.88 -2.55
CA ASN A 35 -31.45 -6.20 -2.65
C ASN A 35 -31.30 -6.72 -4.11
N LYS A 36 -31.46 -5.86 -5.11
CA LYS A 36 -31.33 -6.22 -6.52
C LYS A 36 -29.86 -6.49 -6.81
N PRO A 37 -29.54 -7.62 -7.46
CA PRO A 37 -28.17 -7.88 -7.87
C PRO A 37 -27.71 -6.81 -8.85
N THR A 38 -26.48 -6.32 -8.66
CA THR A 38 -25.81 -5.40 -9.59
C THR A 38 -24.63 -6.11 -10.25
N ILE A 39 -24.36 -5.78 -11.52
CA ILE A 39 -23.17 -6.22 -12.25
C ILE A 39 -22.59 -5.00 -12.95
N ASN A 40 -21.43 -4.54 -12.50
CA ASN A 40 -20.75 -3.38 -13.09
C ASN A 40 -19.45 -3.84 -13.73
N ALA A 41 -19.19 -3.40 -14.96
CA ALA A 41 -17.91 -3.64 -15.62
C ALA A 41 -16.87 -2.70 -15.00
N GLU A 42 -15.74 -3.26 -14.59
CA GLU A 42 -14.70 -2.53 -13.86
C GLU A 42 -13.44 -2.36 -14.71
N TRP A 43 -13.15 -3.36 -15.53
CA TRP A 43 -11.93 -3.38 -16.33
C TRP A 43 -12.06 -4.27 -17.55
N LYS A 44 -11.39 -3.88 -18.64
CA LYS A 44 -11.25 -4.70 -19.84
C LYS A 44 -9.77 -4.93 -20.09
N ASP A 45 -9.36 -6.18 -20.13
CA ASP A 45 -8.00 -6.58 -20.46
C ASP A 45 -7.72 -6.26 -21.93
N PRO A 46 -6.78 -5.35 -22.24
CA PRO A 46 -6.46 -5.01 -23.63
C PRO A 46 -5.81 -6.17 -24.38
N SER A 47 -5.18 -7.12 -23.69
CA SER A 47 -4.44 -8.23 -24.30
C SER A 47 -5.36 -9.39 -24.68
N SER A 48 -6.19 -9.86 -23.76
CA SER A 48 -7.10 -10.99 -23.98
C SER A 48 -8.47 -10.57 -24.51
N GLY A 49 -8.83 -9.29 -24.39
CA GLY A 49 -10.18 -8.77 -24.69
C GLY A 49 -11.21 -9.11 -23.59
N SER A 50 -10.81 -9.82 -22.54
CA SER A 50 -11.71 -10.20 -21.44
C SER A 50 -12.18 -8.99 -20.66
N THR A 51 -13.45 -8.99 -20.27
CA THR A 51 -14.03 -7.94 -19.41
C THR A 51 -14.32 -8.50 -18.03
N TYR A 52 -13.92 -7.75 -17.01
CA TYR A 52 -14.05 -8.11 -15.61
C TYR A 52 -15.11 -7.23 -14.95
N TYR A 53 -15.93 -7.86 -14.13
CA TYR A 53 -17.09 -7.26 -13.51
C TYR A 53 -17.12 -7.50 -12.01
N ASN A 54 -17.63 -6.54 -11.26
CA ASN A 54 -18.07 -6.73 -9.90
C ASN A 54 -19.55 -7.09 -9.89
N TRP A 55 -19.88 -8.26 -9.33
CA TRP A 55 -21.25 -8.59 -8.95
C TRP A 55 -21.45 -8.37 -7.47
N SER A 56 -22.58 -7.78 -7.11
CA SER A 56 -23.04 -7.72 -5.73
C SER A 56 -24.50 -8.11 -5.64
N GLY A 57 -24.89 -8.84 -4.61
CA GLY A 57 -26.27 -9.29 -4.45
C GLY A 57 -26.46 -10.23 -3.27
N SER A 58 -27.72 -10.60 -3.03
CA SER A 58 -28.07 -11.57 -1.99
C SER A 58 -27.78 -13.00 -2.47
N ASP A 59 -27.01 -13.75 -1.69
CA ASP A 59 -26.77 -15.18 -1.85
C ASP A 59 -27.34 -15.91 -0.63
N GLY A 60 -28.63 -16.27 -0.69
CA GLY A 60 -29.39 -16.70 0.49
C GLY A 60 -29.58 -15.51 1.44
N ASP A 61 -29.30 -15.72 2.73
CA ASP A 61 -29.47 -14.70 3.79
C ASP A 61 -28.28 -13.73 3.91
N LYS A 62 -27.29 -13.82 3.00
CA LYS A 62 -26.06 -13.02 3.07
C LYS A 62 -25.87 -12.18 1.82
N TYR A 63 -25.45 -10.93 2.02
CA TYR A 63 -24.93 -10.11 0.93
C TYR A 63 -23.55 -10.61 0.52
N SER A 64 -23.36 -10.88 -0.77
CA SER A 64 -22.11 -11.39 -1.34
C SER A 64 -21.63 -10.48 -2.46
N ASN A 65 -20.31 -10.45 -2.66
CA ASN A 65 -19.71 -9.83 -3.83
C ASN A 65 -18.77 -10.84 -4.49
N LYS A 66 -18.73 -10.85 -5.82
CA LYS A 66 -17.93 -11.79 -6.61
C LYS A 66 -17.34 -11.06 -7.81
N VAL A 67 -16.17 -11.52 -8.27
CA VAL A 67 -15.59 -11.09 -9.54
C VAL A 67 -16.02 -12.03 -10.65
N ILE A 68 -16.57 -11.49 -11.72
CA ILE A 68 -17.01 -12.21 -12.91
C ILE A 68 -16.14 -11.82 -14.09
N VAL A 69 -15.89 -12.77 -15.00
CA VAL A 69 -15.13 -12.55 -16.23
C VAL A 69 -15.96 -12.98 -17.42
N SER A 70 -16.09 -12.10 -18.41
CA SER A 70 -16.50 -12.46 -19.77
C SER A 70 -15.26 -12.56 -20.64
N THR A 71 -14.99 -13.72 -21.19
CA THR A 71 -13.89 -13.94 -22.14
C THR A 71 -14.28 -13.43 -23.53
N ASN A 72 -13.28 -13.22 -24.39
CA ASN A 72 -13.50 -12.71 -25.75
C ASN A 72 -14.32 -13.65 -26.65
N ASP A 73 -14.38 -14.95 -26.32
CA ASP A 73 -15.24 -15.94 -26.99
C ASP A 73 -16.69 -15.94 -26.45
N GLY A 74 -17.05 -15.01 -25.56
CA GLY A 74 -18.39 -14.84 -25.00
C GLY A 74 -18.74 -15.79 -23.85
N LYS A 75 -17.77 -16.59 -23.36
CA LYS A 75 -17.99 -17.41 -22.17
C LYS A 75 -17.91 -16.57 -20.90
N TRP A 76 -18.64 -17.02 -19.89
CA TRP A 76 -18.70 -16.39 -18.59
C TRP A 76 -18.16 -17.32 -17.54
N ALA A 77 -17.38 -16.77 -16.61
CA ALA A 77 -16.84 -17.47 -15.47
C ALA A 77 -16.80 -16.54 -14.26
N ARG A 78 -16.59 -17.09 -13.08
CA ARG A 78 -16.37 -16.33 -11.85
C ARG A 78 -15.02 -16.68 -11.25
N LEU A 79 -14.36 -15.71 -10.65
CA LEU A 79 -13.19 -16.02 -9.83
C LEU A 79 -13.62 -16.76 -8.56
N SER A 80 -12.71 -17.55 -8.00
CA SER A 80 -12.91 -18.22 -6.70
C SER A 80 -13.30 -17.24 -5.59
N GLU A 81 -14.02 -17.71 -4.57
CA GLU A 81 -14.59 -16.92 -3.47
C GLU A 81 -13.58 -16.12 -2.64
N LYS A 82 -12.27 -16.36 -2.81
CA LYS A 82 -11.23 -15.58 -2.16
C LYS A 82 -11.17 -14.14 -2.67
N PHE A 83 -11.61 -13.88 -3.91
CA PHE A 83 -11.64 -12.54 -4.51
C PHE A 83 -13.06 -11.96 -4.48
N ARG A 84 -13.21 -10.86 -3.77
CA ARG A 84 -14.51 -10.22 -3.52
C ARG A 84 -14.85 -9.15 -4.56
N SER A 85 -13.85 -8.39 -4.98
CA SER A 85 -14.02 -7.33 -5.97
C SER A 85 -12.74 -7.10 -6.75
N ILE A 86 -12.89 -6.50 -7.91
CA ILE A 86 -11.83 -5.99 -8.76
C ILE A 86 -12.08 -4.49 -8.98
N TYR A 87 -11.03 -3.68 -9.05
CA TYR A 87 -11.16 -2.27 -9.42
C TYR A 87 -9.94 -1.84 -10.22
N MET A 88 -10.12 -0.88 -11.12
CA MET A 88 -9.03 -0.25 -11.83
C MET A 88 -8.82 1.16 -11.30
N ASP A 89 -7.61 1.45 -10.86
CA ASP A 89 -7.14 2.82 -10.69
C ASP A 89 -5.98 3.03 -11.67
N PRO A 90 -6.24 3.65 -12.84
CA PRO A 90 -5.25 3.78 -13.89
C PRO A 90 -4.10 4.71 -13.48
N TYR A 91 -4.29 5.52 -12.43
CA TYR A 91 -3.22 6.32 -11.87
C TYR A 91 -2.32 5.52 -10.93
N VAL A 92 -2.83 4.43 -10.34
CA VAL A 92 -2.11 3.58 -9.37
C VAL A 92 -1.35 2.44 -10.03
N SER A 93 -1.97 1.77 -11.00
CA SER A 93 -1.48 0.51 -11.56
C SER A 93 -1.91 0.31 -13.00
N PRO A 94 -1.07 -0.27 -13.87
CA PRO A 94 -1.51 -0.75 -15.19
C PRO A 94 -2.40 -2.00 -15.08
N ASN A 95 -2.29 -2.74 -13.98
CA ASN A 95 -3.06 -3.94 -13.70
C ASN A 95 -4.19 -3.65 -12.71
N PRO A 96 -5.38 -4.23 -12.87
CA PRO A 96 -6.47 -4.01 -11.93
C PRO A 96 -6.15 -4.67 -10.58
N MET A 97 -6.64 -4.03 -9.53
CA MET A 97 -6.45 -4.43 -8.15
C MET A 97 -7.54 -5.41 -7.74
N LEU A 98 -7.18 -6.42 -6.94
CA LEU A 98 -8.09 -7.43 -6.40
C LEU A 98 -8.22 -7.24 -4.89
N ASN A 99 -9.45 -7.27 -4.38
CA ASN A 99 -9.71 -7.31 -2.95
C ASN A 99 -10.06 -8.74 -2.52
N ILE A 100 -9.52 -9.17 -1.39
CA ILE A 100 -9.81 -10.48 -0.81
C ILE A 100 -10.83 -10.41 0.32
N ASN A 101 -11.55 -11.51 0.56
CA ASN A 101 -12.48 -11.61 1.69
C ASN A 101 -11.71 -11.85 3.00
N SER A 102 -11.65 -10.84 3.87
CA SER A 102 -10.93 -10.90 5.15
C SER A 102 -11.46 -11.97 6.11
N GLY A 103 -12.73 -12.37 5.98
CA GLY A 103 -13.33 -13.42 6.81
C GLY A 103 -12.78 -14.82 6.56
N ASN A 104 -12.07 -15.03 5.44
CA ASN A 104 -11.46 -16.31 5.06
C ASN A 104 -9.92 -16.25 5.05
N ALA A 105 -9.33 -15.15 5.52
CA ALA A 105 -7.88 -15.00 5.58
C ALA A 105 -7.29 -15.92 6.66
N THR A 106 -6.25 -16.70 6.31
CA THR A 106 -5.46 -17.42 7.32
C THR A 106 -4.61 -16.45 8.14
N GLU A 107 -4.05 -16.90 9.27
CA GLU A 107 -3.10 -16.08 10.05
C GLU A 107 -1.84 -15.70 9.25
N GLY A 108 -1.49 -16.47 8.21
CA GLY A 108 -0.49 -16.07 7.21
C GLY A 108 -0.98 -14.92 6.34
N ASP A 109 -2.22 -15.01 5.86
CA ASP A 109 -2.83 -14.00 5.02
C ASP A 109 -3.10 -12.68 5.75
N LEU A 110 -3.41 -12.65 7.03
CA LEU A 110 -3.67 -11.40 7.77
C LEU A 110 -2.46 -10.45 7.81
N PHE A 111 -1.25 -10.98 7.80
CA PHE A 111 -0.02 -10.16 7.79
C PHE A 111 0.34 -9.69 6.39
N ASP A 112 0.04 -10.52 5.41
CA ASP A 112 0.25 -10.25 3.99
C ASP A 112 -0.91 -9.44 3.37
N TYR A 113 -2.06 -9.38 4.06
CA TYR A 113 -3.30 -8.69 3.68
C TYR A 113 -3.09 -7.20 3.40
N LEU A 114 -2.09 -6.61 4.05
CA LEU A 114 -1.76 -5.19 3.87
C LEU A 114 -0.96 -4.91 2.60
N LEU A 115 -0.44 -5.94 1.91
CA LEU A 115 0.11 -5.75 0.58
C LEU A 115 -1.04 -5.78 -0.44
N PRO A 116 -1.03 -4.86 -1.41
CA PRO A 116 -2.00 -4.90 -2.49
C PRO A 116 -1.92 -6.22 -3.27
N LEU A 117 -3.06 -6.66 -3.80
CA LEU A 117 -3.13 -7.71 -4.80
C LEU A 117 -3.54 -7.10 -6.14
N TYR A 118 -2.86 -7.49 -7.21
CA TYR A 118 -3.26 -7.15 -8.58
C TYR A 118 -3.37 -8.41 -9.44
N LEU A 119 -4.18 -8.33 -10.48
CA LEU A 119 -4.33 -9.40 -11.44
C LEU A 119 -3.24 -9.33 -12.50
N ASP A 120 -2.47 -10.40 -12.66
CA ASP A 120 -1.58 -10.60 -13.81
C ASP A 120 -2.25 -11.59 -14.77
N THR A 121 -2.90 -11.05 -15.81
CA THR A 121 -3.61 -11.86 -16.81
C THR A 121 -2.66 -12.61 -17.74
N THR A 122 -1.41 -12.15 -17.90
CA THR A 122 -0.42 -12.84 -18.75
C THR A 122 -0.03 -14.18 -18.12
N ASN A 123 0.16 -14.19 -16.80
CA ASN A 123 0.53 -15.40 -16.06
C ASN A 123 -0.66 -16.13 -15.42
N ASN A 124 -1.88 -15.60 -15.55
CA ASN A 124 -3.10 -16.09 -14.90
C ASN A 124 -2.94 -16.28 -13.38
N VAL A 125 -2.35 -15.28 -12.71
CA VAL A 125 -2.12 -15.29 -11.25
C VAL A 125 -2.59 -13.99 -10.61
N ALA A 126 -2.91 -14.05 -9.32
CA ALA A 126 -3.02 -12.85 -8.50
C ALA A 126 -1.67 -12.61 -7.83
N VAL A 127 -1.06 -11.44 -8.06
CA VAL A 127 0.25 -11.10 -7.49
C VAL A 127 0.04 -10.21 -6.28
N ARG A 128 0.63 -10.59 -5.16
CA ARG A 128 0.63 -9.84 -3.91
C ARG A 128 1.97 -9.11 -3.76
N GLY A 129 1.95 -7.79 -3.70
CA GLY A 129 3.18 -6.99 -3.68
C GLY A 129 2.91 -5.50 -3.73
N GLN A 130 3.96 -4.69 -3.58
CA GLN A 130 3.82 -3.24 -3.75
C GLN A 130 3.48 -2.91 -5.20
N VAL A 131 2.57 -1.95 -5.36
CA VAL A 131 2.15 -1.45 -6.66
C VAL A 131 2.56 0.02 -6.76
N TYR A 132 3.25 0.33 -7.85
CA TYR A 132 3.87 1.63 -8.05
C TYR A 132 3.19 2.38 -9.18
N ARG A 133 2.95 3.67 -8.94
CA ARG A 133 2.66 4.64 -10.00
C ARG A 133 3.94 4.91 -10.76
N ILE A 134 4.02 4.47 -11.99
CA ILE A 134 5.25 4.59 -12.80
C ILE A 134 5.34 5.99 -13.42
N SER A 135 6.52 6.59 -13.40
CA SER A 135 6.80 7.86 -14.07
C SER A 135 6.67 7.73 -15.59
N PRO A 136 6.40 8.80 -16.34
CA PRO A 136 6.30 8.75 -17.80
C PRO A 136 7.56 8.21 -18.51
N ASP A 137 8.75 8.38 -17.92
CA ASP A 137 10.01 7.84 -18.44
C ASP A 137 10.33 6.42 -17.93
N GLU A 138 9.44 5.82 -17.14
CA GLU A 138 9.52 4.49 -16.53
C GLU A 138 10.69 4.27 -15.57
N LYS A 139 11.47 5.31 -15.25
CA LYS A 139 12.64 5.18 -14.36
C LYS A 139 12.29 5.20 -12.88
N TRP A 140 11.10 5.68 -12.53
CA TRP A 140 10.70 5.87 -11.15
C TRP A 140 9.32 5.29 -10.87
N GLY A 141 9.16 4.69 -9.69
CA GLY A 141 7.88 4.23 -9.16
C GLY A 141 7.54 5.01 -7.89
N LEU A 142 6.29 5.43 -7.75
CA LEU A 142 5.76 6.07 -6.54
C LEU A 142 4.76 5.14 -5.85
N TYR A 143 5.04 4.79 -4.61
CA TYR A 143 4.12 4.08 -3.72
C TYR A 143 3.75 4.97 -2.54
N GLN A 144 2.46 5.06 -2.24
CA GLN A 144 1.95 5.80 -1.08
C GLN A 144 1.27 4.82 -0.15
N THR A 145 1.46 5.02 1.15
CA THR A 145 0.70 4.28 2.13
C THR A 145 0.37 5.09 3.37
N LEU A 146 -0.63 4.59 4.09
CA LEU A 146 -1.05 5.09 5.38
C LEU A 146 -0.65 4.08 6.44
N ASP A 147 0.09 4.55 7.43
CA ASP A 147 0.38 3.82 8.64
C ASP A 147 -0.43 4.40 9.80
N PHE A 148 -0.81 3.52 10.73
CA PHE A 148 -1.47 3.91 11.96
C PHE A 148 -0.47 3.71 13.08
N GLY A 149 0.19 4.80 13.44
CA GLY A 149 1.16 4.84 14.52
C GLY A 149 0.52 5.35 15.82
N ALA A 150 1.35 5.36 16.84
CA ALA A 150 1.12 6.19 18.02
C ALA A 150 2.19 7.27 18.07
N GLU A 151 1.83 8.50 18.43
CA GLU A 151 2.74 9.53 18.93
C GLU A 151 2.56 9.69 20.44
N MET A 152 3.56 10.24 21.12
CA MET A 152 3.39 10.62 22.52
C MET A 152 2.48 11.84 22.57
N SER A 153 1.45 11.78 23.41
CA SER A 153 0.61 12.93 23.69
C SER A 153 1.47 14.11 24.18
N SER A 154 0.97 15.33 23.95
CA SER A 154 1.63 16.56 24.37
C SER A 154 1.93 16.63 25.87
N ASP A 155 1.23 15.85 26.71
CA ASP A 155 1.45 15.74 28.15
C ASP A 155 2.45 14.63 28.56
N GLY A 156 2.98 13.87 27.59
CA GLY A 156 3.96 12.80 27.81
C GLY A 156 3.41 11.50 28.38
N LYS A 157 2.08 11.35 28.52
CA LYS A 157 1.49 10.27 29.33
C LYS A 157 0.81 9.16 28.53
N THR A 158 0.41 9.43 27.30
CA THR A 158 -0.42 8.51 26.51
C THR A 158 0.03 8.42 25.07
N ALA A 159 -0.26 7.29 24.43
CA ALA A 159 -0.18 7.15 22.98
C ALA A 159 -1.39 7.82 22.32
N GLN A 160 -1.16 8.77 21.42
CA GLN A 160 -2.17 9.31 20.51
C GLN A 160 -2.08 8.57 19.18
N ASN A 161 -3.21 8.05 18.70
CA ASN A 161 -3.25 7.45 17.37
C ASN A 161 -2.97 8.53 16.32
N THR A 162 -1.90 8.36 15.58
CA THR A 162 -1.54 9.26 14.49
C THR A 162 -1.58 8.51 13.17
N GLN A 163 -2.20 9.17 12.20
CA GLN A 163 -2.14 8.75 10.81
C GLN A 163 -0.82 9.27 10.25
N LEU A 164 0.02 8.37 9.75
CA LEU A 164 1.28 8.72 9.12
C LEU A 164 1.21 8.35 7.65
N HIS A 165 1.24 9.36 6.79
CA HIS A 165 1.29 9.20 5.34
C HIS A 165 2.75 9.10 4.91
N SER A 166 3.14 7.94 4.38
CA SER A 166 4.48 7.69 3.86
C SER A 166 4.48 7.54 2.34
N TYR A 167 5.45 8.17 1.69
CA TYR A 167 5.62 8.24 0.26
C TYR A 167 7.00 7.67 -0.10
N PHE A 168 6.99 6.61 -0.90
CA PHE A 168 8.18 5.88 -1.31
C PHE A 168 8.45 6.11 -2.79
N ILE A 169 9.71 6.35 -3.11
CA ILE A 169 10.21 6.42 -4.49
C ILE A 169 11.09 5.21 -4.73
N LYS A 170 10.73 4.43 -5.74
CA LYS A 170 11.52 3.32 -6.26
C LYS A 170 12.26 3.78 -7.50
N ASN A 171 13.57 3.56 -7.55
CA ASN A 171 14.31 3.63 -8.80
C ASN A 171 14.12 2.30 -9.54
N MET A 172 13.52 2.33 -10.72
CA MET A 172 13.18 1.12 -11.48
C MET A 172 14.41 0.46 -12.12
N THR A 173 15.50 1.23 -12.31
CA THR A 173 16.78 0.74 -12.86
C THR A 173 17.65 0.06 -11.81
N THR A 174 17.64 0.55 -10.56
CA THR A 174 18.47 0.00 -9.45
C THR A 174 17.67 -0.81 -8.44
N GLY A 175 16.34 -0.81 -8.54
CA GLY A 175 15.43 -1.49 -7.62
C GLY A 175 15.36 -0.84 -6.22
N GLN A 176 16.16 0.19 -5.95
CA GLN A 176 16.22 0.82 -4.65
C GLN A 176 14.93 1.58 -4.33
N ILE A 177 14.36 1.31 -3.16
CA ILE A 177 13.21 2.02 -2.58
C ILE A 177 13.70 2.95 -1.48
N GLN A 178 13.31 4.21 -1.57
CA GLN A 178 13.57 5.25 -0.57
C GLN A 178 12.23 5.77 -0.05
N GLU A 179 12.06 5.85 1.27
CA GLU A 179 11.03 6.71 1.85
C GLU A 179 11.49 8.16 1.64
N TRP A 180 10.82 8.85 0.73
CA TRP A 180 11.16 10.22 0.35
C TRP A 180 10.51 11.22 1.30
N LYS A 181 9.26 10.96 1.70
CA LYS A 181 8.51 11.84 2.60
C LYS A 181 7.64 11.00 3.54
N SER A 182 7.58 11.41 4.79
CA SER A 182 6.57 10.95 5.75
C SER A 182 5.99 12.15 6.49
N SER A 183 4.68 12.16 6.73
CA SER A 183 4.00 13.27 7.41
C SER A 183 2.67 12.84 7.99
N THR A 184 2.27 13.47 9.09
CA THR A 184 0.92 13.33 9.66
C THR A 184 -0.16 14.01 8.82
N GLN A 185 0.24 14.86 7.86
CA GLN A 185 -0.66 15.49 6.92
C GLN A 185 -0.55 14.83 5.55
N TYR A 186 -1.72 14.53 4.99
CA TYR A 186 -1.82 14.01 3.63
C TYR A 186 -1.24 15.02 2.62
N ALA A 187 -0.37 14.52 1.74
CA ALA A 187 0.08 15.20 0.53
C ALA A 187 -0.56 14.60 -0.72
N THR A 188 -1.02 15.46 -1.62
CA THR A 188 -1.42 15.05 -2.97
C THR A 188 -0.20 15.02 -3.85
N VAL A 189 -0.02 13.92 -4.59
CA VAL A 189 1.17 13.70 -5.43
C VAL A 189 0.77 13.15 -6.80
N TYR A 190 1.28 13.78 -7.87
CA TYR A 190 1.09 13.37 -9.27
C TYR A 190 2.41 13.34 -10.03
N TRP A 191 2.56 12.42 -10.99
CA TRP A 191 3.64 12.52 -11.97
C TRP A 191 3.33 13.60 -13.00
N LEU A 192 4.33 14.43 -13.31
CA LEU A 192 4.32 15.37 -14.40
C LEU A 192 4.91 14.72 -15.67
N PRO A 193 4.61 15.23 -16.88
CA PRO A 193 5.14 14.69 -18.14
C PRO A 193 6.67 14.65 -18.22
N ASP A 194 7.37 15.51 -17.47
CA ASP A 194 8.83 15.54 -17.39
C ASP A 194 9.39 14.61 -16.29
N SER A 195 8.57 13.68 -15.77
CA SER A 195 8.91 12.71 -14.72
C SER A 195 9.34 13.33 -13.38
N LYS A 196 8.97 14.59 -13.12
CA LYS A 196 8.97 15.15 -11.77
C LYS A 196 7.65 14.88 -11.07
N LEU A 197 7.64 14.95 -9.74
CA LEU A 197 6.41 14.92 -8.96
C LEU A 197 5.88 16.33 -8.76
N LEU A 198 4.59 16.54 -9.00
CA LEU A 198 3.82 17.65 -8.45
C LEU A 198 3.37 17.26 -7.04
N VAL A 199 3.67 18.10 -6.06
CA VAL A 199 3.47 17.81 -4.64
C VAL A 199 2.68 18.96 -4.00
N ALA A 200 1.45 18.69 -3.58
CA ALA A 200 0.68 19.62 -2.77
C ALA A 200 0.63 19.13 -1.32
N HIS A 201 1.20 19.90 -0.41
CA HIS A 201 1.34 19.51 0.99
C HIS A 201 1.32 20.74 1.90
N TYR A 202 1.31 20.53 3.21
CA TYR A 202 1.53 21.61 4.17
C TYR A 202 3.03 21.76 4.45
N SER A 203 3.52 23.00 4.34
CA SER A 203 4.89 23.38 4.59
C SER A 203 5.01 23.92 6.00
N GLU A 204 5.67 23.17 6.89
CA GLU A 204 5.92 23.57 8.28
C GLU A 204 6.73 24.89 8.35
N VAL A 205 7.71 25.04 7.44
CA VAL A 205 8.58 26.24 7.37
C VAL A 205 7.77 27.49 7.01
N ALA A 206 6.88 27.38 6.02
CA ALA A 206 6.05 28.49 5.59
C ALA A 206 4.74 28.64 6.37
N ASN A 207 4.45 27.69 7.28
CA ASN A 207 3.22 27.57 8.05
C ASN A 207 1.93 27.65 7.18
N GLN A 208 1.96 27.06 6.00
CA GLN A 208 0.82 27.06 5.06
C GLN A 208 0.93 25.98 3.99
N LYS A 209 -0.16 25.77 3.24
CA LYS A 209 -0.17 24.84 2.11
C LYS A 209 0.69 25.36 0.96
N GLU A 210 1.44 24.46 0.36
CA GLU A 210 2.41 24.72 -0.70
C GLU A 210 2.21 23.69 -1.82
N ILE A 211 2.38 24.16 -3.05
CA ILE A 211 2.46 23.33 -4.25
C ILE A 211 3.89 23.48 -4.79
N SER A 212 4.59 22.36 -4.90
CA SER A 212 5.97 22.31 -5.36
C SER A 212 6.16 21.18 -6.37
N THR A 213 7.33 21.17 -7.01
CA THR A 213 7.81 20.04 -7.80
C THR A 213 8.97 19.37 -7.10
N PHE A 214 9.07 18.05 -7.20
CA PHE A 214 10.21 17.26 -6.72
C PHE A 214 10.79 16.43 -7.85
N ASP A 215 12.10 16.52 -8.05
CA ASP A 215 12.84 15.73 -9.03
C ASP A 215 13.51 14.55 -8.32
N PRO A 216 13.06 13.30 -8.54
CA PRO A 216 13.65 12.13 -7.89
C PRO A 216 15.09 11.84 -8.33
N ALA A 217 15.52 12.30 -9.51
CA ALA A 217 16.88 12.09 -9.99
C ALA A 217 17.90 13.00 -9.30
N THR A 218 17.50 14.22 -8.95
CA THR A 218 18.39 15.21 -8.32
C THR A 218 18.11 15.44 -6.84
N GLY A 219 16.98 14.94 -6.33
CA GLY A 219 16.48 15.20 -4.98
C GLY A 219 16.02 16.66 -4.78
N LYS A 220 15.97 17.47 -5.84
CA LYS A 220 15.67 18.90 -5.73
C LYS A 220 14.17 19.15 -5.67
N THR A 221 13.77 20.04 -4.76
CA THR A 221 12.41 20.56 -4.67
C THR A 221 12.39 22.00 -5.19
N LYS A 222 11.38 22.35 -6.00
CA LYS A 222 11.13 23.72 -6.45
C LYS A 222 9.70 24.12 -6.11
N GLN A 223 9.55 25.12 -5.26
CA GLN A 223 8.27 25.75 -4.98
C GLN A 223 7.66 26.34 -6.26
N LEU A 224 6.35 26.13 -6.47
CA LEU A 224 5.59 26.79 -7.52
C LEU A 224 4.73 27.92 -6.95
N VAL A 225 3.88 27.62 -5.97
CA VAL A 225 2.95 28.57 -5.33
C VAL A 225 2.60 28.16 -3.91
N PHE A 226 2.21 29.14 -3.09
CA PHE A 226 1.50 28.89 -1.84
C PHE A 226 -0.01 28.80 -2.08
N GLY A 227 -0.62 27.72 -1.60
CA GLY A 227 -2.05 27.48 -1.76
C GLY A 227 -2.45 26.01 -1.66
N LYS A 228 -3.76 25.77 -1.63
CA LYS A 228 -4.35 24.42 -1.66
C LYS A 228 -4.63 24.03 -3.11
N LEU A 229 -4.08 22.90 -3.56
CA LEU A 229 -4.42 22.28 -4.84
C LEU A 229 -5.87 21.76 -4.80
N TYR A 230 -6.63 22.04 -5.86
CA TYR A 230 -7.96 21.48 -6.11
C TYR A 230 -7.94 20.46 -7.23
N GLN A 231 -7.29 20.79 -8.35
CA GLN A 231 -7.28 19.94 -9.53
C GLN A 231 -5.96 20.07 -10.27
N TYR A 232 -5.52 18.98 -10.90
CA TYR A 232 -4.42 18.96 -11.85
C TYR A 232 -4.91 18.29 -13.14
N SER A 233 -4.61 18.89 -14.29
CA SER A 233 -4.80 18.29 -15.61
C SER A 233 -3.45 18.04 -16.25
N ASP A 234 -3.18 16.77 -16.54
CA ASP A 234 -2.00 16.30 -17.27
C ASP A 234 -2.01 16.79 -18.73
N GLN A 235 -3.16 16.70 -19.40
CA GLN A 235 -3.37 17.11 -20.78
C GLN A 235 -3.11 18.61 -20.97
N GLU A 236 -3.66 19.44 -20.08
CA GLU A 236 -3.51 20.89 -20.17
C GLU A 236 -2.20 21.39 -19.54
N GLN A 237 -1.56 20.57 -18.69
CA GLN A 237 -0.43 20.94 -17.83
C GLN A 237 -0.75 22.19 -16.98
N LYS A 238 -1.95 22.21 -16.42
CA LYS A 238 -2.43 23.29 -15.55
C LYS A 238 -2.93 22.72 -14.24
N LEU A 239 -2.83 23.53 -13.19
CA LEU A 239 -3.40 23.21 -11.90
C LEU A 239 -4.35 24.32 -11.43
N VAL A 240 -5.43 23.92 -10.78
CA VAL A 240 -6.36 24.81 -10.08
C VAL A 240 -5.99 24.80 -8.61
N TYR A 241 -5.82 25.99 -8.04
CA TYR A 241 -5.47 26.17 -6.65
C TYR A 241 -6.17 27.38 -6.05
N VAL A 242 -6.24 27.43 -4.72
CA VAL A 242 -6.65 28.64 -4.00
C VAL A 242 -5.49 29.14 -3.15
N LYS A 243 -5.27 30.45 -3.16
CA LYS A 243 -4.31 31.10 -2.27
C LYS A 243 -4.84 31.11 -0.85
N ASN A 244 -3.93 31.21 0.12
CA ASN A 244 -4.32 31.38 1.53
C ASN A 244 -4.74 32.83 1.84
N GLU A 245 -5.68 33.40 1.07
CA GLU A 245 -6.29 34.72 1.28
C GLU A 245 -7.79 34.64 1.65
N PRO A 246 -8.38 35.66 2.31
CA PRO A 246 -9.76 35.59 2.82
C PRO A 246 -10.83 35.27 1.78
N LYS A 247 -10.69 35.80 0.55
CA LYS A 247 -11.67 35.58 -0.53
C LYS A 247 -11.60 34.16 -1.13
N ARG A 248 -10.49 33.44 -0.94
CA ARG A 248 -10.29 32.05 -1.41
C ARG A 248 -10.66 31.84 -2.89
N LEU A 249 -10.39 32.82 -3.75
CA LEU A 249 -10.68 32.70 -5.18
C LEU A 249 -9.87 31.57 -5.81
N GLN A 250 -10.45 30.89 -6.79
CA GLN A 250 -9.77 29.86 -7.56
C GLN A 250 -8.87 30.50 -8.62
N TRP A 251 -7.62 30.07 -8.63
CA TRP A 251 -6.59 30.47 -9.57
C TRP A 251 -6.18 29.26 -10.40
N ILE A 252 -5.80 29.52 -11.64
CA ILE A 252 -5.15 28.55 -12.51
C ILE A 252 -3.66 28.89 -12.56
N TYR A 253 -2.80 27.88 -12.46
CA TYR A 253 -1.36 27.99 -12.68
C TYR A 253 -0.97 27.15 -13.88
N ASP A 254 -0.29 27.78 -14.84
CA ASP A 254 0.21 27.13 -16.04
C ASP A 254 1.65 26.65 -15.82
N LEU A 255 1.86 25.32 -15.88
CA LEU A 255 3.18 24.73 -15.60
C LEU A 255 4.23 25.06 -16.65
N LYS A 256 3.82 25.40 -17.88
CA LYS A 256 4.73 25.73 -18.99
C LYS A 256 5.28 27.14 -18.86
N THR A 257 4.41 28.09 -18.51
CA THR A 257 4.77 29.51 -18.42
C THR A 257 5.13 29.97 -17.01
N GLY A 258 4.73 29.20 -15.99
CA GLY A 258 4.90 29.53 -14.58
C GLY A 258 4.02 30.69 -14.09
N LYS A 259 2.98 31.05 -14.83
CA LYS A 259 2.09 32.18 -14.54
C LYS A 259 0.77 31.73 -13.93
N SER A 260 0.16 32.62 -13.15
CA SER A 260 -1.16 32.41 -12.56
C SER A 260 -2.17 33.46 -13.02
N SER A 261 -3.41 33.04 -13.20
CA SER A 261 -4.57 33.90 -13.46
C SER A 261 -5.79 33.40 -12.68
N LEU A 262 -6.85 34.21 -12.59
CA LEU A 262 -8.12 33.76 -12.04
C LEU A 262 -8.73 32.70 -12.95
N LEU A 263 -9.33 31.67 -12.35
CA LEU A 263 -10.02 30.62 -13.10
C LEU A 263 -11.29 31.20 -13.73
N THR A 264 -11.45 30.98 -15.03
CA THR A 264 -12.68 31.30 -15.76
C THR A 264 -13.59 30.07 -15.87
N LYS A 265 -14.90 30.28 -16.07
CA LYS A 265 -15.87 29.17 -16.22
C LYS A 265 -15.53 28.23 -17.37
N THR A 266 -15.07 28.77 -18.50
CA THR A 266 -14.67 27.97 -19.67
C THR A 266 -13.44 27.09 -19.38
N GLU A 267 -12.48 27.60 -18.60
CA GLU A 267 -11.33 26.80 -18.16
C GLU A 267 -11.74 25.73 -17.14
N GLU A 268 -12.66 26.06 -16.24
CA GLU A 268 -13.23 25.11 -15.28
C GLU A 268 -13.88 23.92 -16.00
N GLU A 269 -14.80 24.18 -16.94
CA GLU A 269 -15.47 23.13 -17.73
C GLU A 269 -14.48 22.21 -18.46
N LYS A 270 -13.37 22.77 -18.96
CA LYS A 270 -12.31 21.98 -19.62
C LYS A 270 -11.55 21.09 -18.64
N LEU A 271 -11.15 21.62 -17.48
CA LEU A 271 -10.28 20.95 -16.50
C LEU A 271 -11.01 19.89 -15.66
N TYR A 272 -12.32 20.05 -15.47
CA TYR A 272 -13.16 19.11 -14.71
C TYR A 272 -13.92 18.12 -15.60
N SER A 273 -13.58 18.04 -16.90
CA SER A 273 -14.15 17.03 -17.78
C SER A 273 -13.69 15.62 -17.37
N TRP A 274 -14.51 14.92 -16.59
CA TRP A 274 -14.24 13.55 -16.16
C TRP A 274 -14.74 12.56 -17.22
N LYS A 275 -13.87 11.63 -17.61
CA LYS A 275 -14.24 10.45 -18.40
C LYS A 275 -14.18 9.25 -17.49
N ASP A 276 -15.29 8.54 -17.34
CA ASP A 276 -15.31 7.27 -16.64
C ASP A 276 -14.40 6.28 -17.38
N PRO A 277 -13.33 5.77 -16.75
CA PRO A 277 -12.48 4.76 -17.38
C PRO A 277 -13.16 3.38 -17.43
N CYS A 278 -14.27 3.18 -16.72
CA CYS A 278 -14.95 1.90 -16.66
C CYS A 278 -15.53 1.50 -18.02
N PRO A 279 -15.43 0.22 -18.42
CA PRO A 279 -16.07 -0.25 -19.65
C PRO A 279 -17.60 -0.06 -19.60
N THR A 280 -18.21 0.28 -20.73
CA THR A 280 -19.68 0.41 -20.83
C THR A 280 -20.40 -0.90 -21.21
N THR A 281 -19.64 -1.99 -21.37
CA THR A 281 -20.17 -3.31 -21.74
C THR A 281 -21.09 -3.84 -20.63
N LYS A 282 -22.34 -4.16 -20.97
CA LYS A 282 -23.30 -4.73 -20.03
C LYS A 282 -23.17 -6.25 -19.93
N ALA A 283 -23.40 -6.79 -18.75
CA ALA A 283 -23.61 -8.23 -18.57
C ALA A 283 -25.04 -8.62 -19.03
N PRO A 284 -25.29 -9.90 -19.36
CA PRO A 284 -26.63 -10.40 -19.66
C PRO A 284 -27.58 -10.23 -18.46
N ASP A 285 -28.81 -9.77 -18.71
CA ASP A 285 -29.81 -9.47 -17.67
C ASP A 285 -30.18 -10.67 -16.77
N LYS A 286 -29.95 -11.91 -17.23
CA LYS A 286 -30.30 -13.17 -16.55
C LYS A 286 -29.10 -14.08 -16.30
N LEU A 287 -27.91 -13.51 -16.08
CA LEU A 287 -26.72 -14.30 -15.79
C LEU A 287 -26.85 -15.01 -14.42
N ASP A 288 -26.89 -16.34 -14.41
CA ASP A 288 -26.91 -17.13 -13.16
C ASP A 288 -25.49 -17.30 -12.61
N ILE A 289 -25.11 -16.41 -11.70
CA ILE A 289 -23.78 -16.34 -11.10
C ILE A 289 -23.39 -17.65 -10.39
N LYS A 290 -24.35 -18.38 -9.81
CA LYS A 290 -24.05 -19.57 -9.01
C LYS A 290 -23.60 -20.75 -9.88
N THR A 291 -24.08 -20.80 -11.11
CA THR A 291 -23.77 -21.85 -12.08
C THR A 291 -22.49 -21.58 -12.88
N LEU A 292 -21.92 -20.37 -12.80
CA LEU A 292 -20.74 -20.02 -13.56
C LEU A 292 -19.54 -20.90 -13.16
N PRO A 293 -18.74 -21.36 -14.14
CA PRO A 293 -17.50 -22.08 -13.86
C PRO A 293 -16.55 -21.21 -13.04
N VAL A 294 -15.84 -21.85 -12.12
CA VAL A 294 -14.92 -21.17 -11.20
C VAL A 294 -13.51 -21.17 -11.78
N ILE A 295 -12.92 -19.98 -11.88
CA ILE A 295 -11.49 -19.78 -12.14
C ILE A 295 -10.79 -19.64 -10.79
N ASP A 296 -9.93 -20.60 -10.47
CA ASP A 296 -9.07 -20.52 -9.30
C ASP A 296 -7.72 -19.91 -9.69
N LEU A 297 -7.49 -18.66 -9.31
CA LEU A 297 -6.21 -17.98 -9.57
C LEU A 297 -5.25 -18.21 -8.40
N PRO A 298 -4.07 -18.82 -8.59
CA PRO A 298 -3.09 -18.92 -7.52
C PRO A 298 -2.65 -17.51 -7.10
N ILE A 299 -2.43 -17.32 -5.80
CA ILE A 299 -1.83 -16.11 -5.26
C ILE A 299 -0.32 -16.33 -5.17
N ARG A 300 0.46 -15.45 -5.78
CA ARG A 300 1.92 -15.46 -5.73
C ARG A 300 2.44 -14.18 -5.09
N ASN A 301 3.52 -14.28 -4.34
CA ASN A 301 4.14 -13.14 -3.69
C ASN A 301 5.21 -12.52 -4.59
N LEU A 302 5.22 -11.20 -4.67
CA LEU A 302 6.28 -10.42 -5.29
C LEU A 302 7.36 -10.14 -4.24
N TYR A 303 8.60 -10.42 -4.59
CA TYR A 303 9.79 -10.16 -3.80
C TYR A 303 10.69 -9.18 -4.54
N GLU A 304 10.93 -8.03 -3.92
CA GLU A 304 11.73 -6.96 -4.51
C GLU A 304 13.17 -6.96 -3.98
N TYR A 305 13.46 -7.72 -2.93
CA TYR A 305 14.75 -7.74 -2.28
C TYR A 305 15.17 -9.15 -1.84
N GLU A 306 16.47 -9.34 -1.74
CA GLU A 306 17.09 -10.49 -1.10
C GLU A 306 17.96 -10.03 0.07
N VAL A 307 17.80 -10.67 1.22
CA VAL A 307 18.67 -10.50 2.38
C VAL A 307 19.66 -11.64 2.40
N VAL A 308 20.95 -11.33 2.38
CA VAL A 308 22.03 -12.32 2.38
C VAL A 308 22.83 -12.20 3.67
N THR A 309 23.13 -13.34 4.29
CA THR A 309 23.91 -13.45 5.53
C THR A 309 24.85 -14.66 5.46
N SER A 310 25.67 -14.85 6.49
CA SER A 310 26.45 -16.08 6.69
C SER A 310 25.61 -17.37 6.77
N HIS A 311 24.30 -17.25 7.01
CA HIS A 311 23.37 -18.38 7.11
C HIS A 311 22.58 -18.63 5.81
N GLY A 312 23.00 -18.00 4.71
CA GLY A 312 22.37 -18.08 3.40
C GLY A 312 21.54 -16.83 3.08
N SER A 313 20.64 -16.95 2.11
CA SER A 313 19.77 -15.86 1.68
C SER A 313 18.28 -16.16 1.82
N GLU A 314 17.50 -15.09 1.95
CA GLU A 314 16.04 -15.13 2.00
C GLU A 314 15.44 -13.97 1.19
N LEU A 315 14.33 -14.25 0.50
CA LEU A 315 13.63 -13.22 -0.26
C LEU A 315 12.70 -12.43 0.68
N VAL A 316 12.66 -11.12 0.49
CA VAL A 316 11.77 -10.24 1.25
C VAL A 316 10.91 -9.39 0.30
N PRO A 317 9.65 -9.13 0.64
CA PRO A 317 8.71 -8.47 -0.26
C PRO A 317 9.18 -7.06 -0.63
N TYR A 318 9.78 -6.36 0.32
CA TYR A 318 10.38 -5.03 0.14
C TYR A 318 11.44 -4.79 1.20
N ALA A 319 12.35 -3.86 0.93
CA ALA A 319 13.16 -3.17 1.92
C ALA A 319 13.27 -1.71 1.45
N PHE A 320 13.46 -0.76 2.36
CA PHE A 320 13.58 0.64 1.97
C PHE A 320 14.58 1.40 2.81
N VAL A 321 15.14 2.45 2.22
CA VAL A 321 16.03 3.37 2.91
C VAL A 321 15.23 4.55 3.45
N THR A 322 15.50 4.94 4.69
CA THR A 322 15.04 6.21 5.29
C THR A 322 16.07 6.66 6.32
N GLU A 323 16.34 7.96 6.40
CA GLU A 323 17.35 8.51 7.32
C GLU A 323 18.73 7.82 7.23
N GLY A 324 19.12 7.39 6.02
CA GLY A 324 20.39 6.70 5.77
C GLY A 324 20.43 5.23 6.23
N LYS A 325 19.35 4.68 6.78
CA LYS A 325 19.26 3.28 7.23
C LYS A 325 18.36 2.47 6.31
N THR A 326 18.76 1.22 6.03
CA THR A 326 17.92 0.27 5.30
C THR A 326 17.07 -0.53 6.30
N TYR A 327 15.76 -0.51 6.12
CA TYR A 327 14.80 -1.25 6.93
C TYR A 327 14.27 -2.46 6.17
N ILE A 328 14.31 -3.61 6.83
CA ILE A 328 13.95 -4.92 6.30
C ILE A 328 12.79 -5.47 7.15
N PRO A 329 11.69 -5.95 6.56
CA PRO A 329 10.65 -6.64 7.32
C PRO A 329 11.24 -7.89 7.98
N LEU A 330 11.09 -8.02 9.29
CA LEU A 330 11.72 -9.08 10.07
C LEU A 330 11.05 -10.44 9.85
N ARG A 331 9.71 -10.48 9.78
CA ARG A 331 8.93 -11.74 9.73
C ARG A 331 9.39 -12.71 8.62
N PRO A 332 9.59 -12.30 7.35
CA PRO A 332 10.02 -13.20 6.29
C PRO A 332 11.35 -13.91 6.58
N ILE A 333 12.25 -13.27 7.32
CA ILE A 333 13.61 -13.78 7.55
C ILE A 333 13.77 -14.55 8.87
N VAL A 334 12.75 -14.55 9.75
CA VAL A 334 12.81 -15.16 11.09
C VAL A 334 13.13 -16.64 11.02
N SER A 335 12.37 -17.40 10.22
CA SER A 335 12.54 -18.86 10.12
C SER A 335 13.88 -19.22 9.48
N LYS A 336 14.21 -18.58 8.34
CA LYS A 336 15.43 -18.87 7.59
C LYS A 336 16.69 -18.67 8.41
N PHE A 337 16.76 -17.58 9.17
CA PHE A 337 17.94 -17.22 9.94
C PHE A 337 17.86 -17.64 11.42
N LYS A 338 16.90 -18.50 11.78
CA LYS A 338 16.69 -19.03 13.14
C LYS A 338 16.62 -17.93 14.20
N LEU A 339 15.93 -16.84 13.88
CA LEU A 339 15.68 -15.75 14.80
C LEU A 339 14.45 -16.08 15.66
N SER A 340 14.36 -15.47 16.84
CA SER A 340 13.16 -15.52 17.67
C SER A 340 12.81 -14.13 18.17
N VAL A 341 11.54 -13.75 18.04
CA VAL A 341 11.03 -12.45 18.48
C VAL A 341 10.16 -12.66 19.70
N GLY A 342 10.53 -12.04 20.82
CA GLY A 342 9.73 -12.03 22.04
C GLY A 342 8.45 -11.22 21.89
N GLN A 343 7.54 -11.36 22.85
CA GLN A 343 6.32 -10.55 22.91
C GLN A 343 6.66 -9.05 23.02
N ARG A 344 5.79 -8.20 22.46
CA ARG A 344 5.89 -6.75 22.60
C ARG A 344 5.71 -6.36 24.06
N GLU A 345 6.68 -5.67 24.61
CA GLU A 345 6.54 -4.88 25.84
C GLU A 345 6.21 -3.42 25.44
N GLY A 346 5.33 -2.75 26.18
CA GLY A 346 4.91 -1.37 25.89
C GLY A 346 3.80 -1.22 24.83
N ASP A 347 3.46 0.03 24.50
CA ASP A 347 2.49 0.41 23.48
C ASP A 347 3.14 0.55 22.09
N MET A 348 2.43 1.09 21.09
CA MET A 348 2.98 1.29 19.74
C MET A 348 4.04 2.41 19.65
N TYR A 349 4.09 3.34 20.60
CA TYR A 349 5.08 4.42 20.63
C TYR A 349 6.35 4.02 21.39
N ASN A 350 6.21 3.34 22.53
CA ASN A 350 7.29 2.90 23.40
C ASN A 350 7.53 1.39 23.32
N TYR A 351 7.33 0.81 22.13
CA TYR A 351 7.45 -0.63 21.95
C TYR A 351 8.88 -1.11 22.25
N LYS A 352 8.96 -2.31 22.83
CA LYS A 352 10.18 -3.07 22.97
C LYS A 352 9.93 -4.52 22.56
N TYR A 353 10.82 -5.07 21.74
CA TYR A 353 10.84 -6.50 21.45
C TYR A 353 12.21 -7.08 21.80
N LYS A 354 12.26 -8.32 22.26
CA LYS A 354 13.53 -9.06 22.39
C LYS A 354 13.77 -9.84 21.10
N LEU A 355 14.80 -9.49 20.34
CA LEU A 355 15.25 -10.28 19.21
C LEU A 355 16.39 -11.19 19.65
N THR A 356 16.19 -12.49 19.52
CA THR A 356 17.22 -13.51 19.80
C THR A 356 17.73 -14.07 18.48
N GLY A 357 19.04 -14.10 18.31
CA GLY A 357 19.66 -14.65 17.11
C GLY A 357 20.02 -16.13 17.20
N PRO A 358 20.62 -16.70 16.14
CA PRO A 358 20.82 -18.14 15.98
C PRO A 358 21.74 -18.75 17.05
N THR A 359 22.67 -17.96 17.60
CA THR A 359 23.60 -18.37 18.66
C THR A 359 23.21 -17.87 20.06
N GLY A 360 21.99 -17.35 20.21
CA GLY A 360 21.40 -16.95 21.50
C GLY A 360 21.70 -15.51 21.95
N GLN A 361 22.38 -14.69 21.15
CA GLN A 361 22.55 -13.26 21.42
C GLN A 361 21.20 -12.57 21.38
N ILE A 362 20.99 -11.64 22.30
CA ILE A 362 19.73 -10.92 22.44
C ILE A 362 19.97 -9.43 22.25
N VAL A 363 19.15 -8.80 21.41
CA VAL A 363 19.08 -7.35 21.25
C VAL A 363 17.67 -6.89 21.56
N THR A 364 17.54 -5.79 22.29
CA THR A 364 16.26 -5.11 22.47
C THR A 364 16.00 -4.21 21.28
N LEU A 365 14.91 -4.47 20.58
CA LEU A 365 14.40 -3.65 19.47
C LEU A 365 13.50 -2.55 20.02
N ASP A 366 13.78 -1.32 19.64
CA ASP A 366 13.00 -0.13 19.96
C ASP A 366 13.07 0.88 18.80
N ARG A 367 12.51 2.08 18.97
CA ARG A 367 12.47 3.11 17.91
C ARG A 367 13.84 3.62 17.45
N THR A 368 14.91 3.39 18.21
CA THR A 368 16.25 3.87 17.84
C THR A 368 16.96 2.95 16.85
N ASN A 369 16.57 1.67 16.82
CA ASN A 369 17.24 0.62 16.05
C ASN A 369 16.29 -0.24 15.20
N SER A 370 14.99 -0.03 15.33
CA SER A 370 13.97 -0.73 14.57
C SER A 370 12.81 0.21 14.25
N ARG A 371 11.89 -0.25 13.41
CA ARG A 371 10.69 0.50 13.06
C ARG A 371 9.48 -0.42 13.04
N VAL A 372 8.41 -0.02 13.71
CA VAL A 372 7.09 -0.59 13.44
C VAL A 372 6.48 0.24 12.32
N PHE A 373 6.08 -0.41 11.23
CA PHE A 373 5.48 0.22 10.07
C PHE A 373 4.43 -0.70 9.47
N GLN A 374 3.20 -0.21 9.28
CA GLN A 374 2.05 -1.00 8.84
C GLN A 374 1.90 -2.30 9.65
N PHE A 375 1.96 -2.17 10.99
CA PHE A 375 1.91 -3.28 11.94
C PHE A 375 3.02 -4.34 11.78
N ARG A 376 4.07 -4.05 11.01
CA ARG A 376 5.22 -4.95 10.81
C ARG A 376 6.43 -4.40 11.55
N LEU A 377 7.19 -5.29 12.17
CA LEU A 377 8.48 -4.95 12.75
C LEU A 377 9.56 -5.03 11.66
N LEU A 378 10.26 -3.92 11.46
CA LEU A 378 11.37 -3.79 10.53
C LEU A 378 12.66 -3.57 11.32
N VAL A 379 13.74 -4.18 10.84
CA VAL A 379 15.07 -4.10 11.45
C VAL A 379 16.09 -3.67 10.42
N THR A 380 17.26 -3.24 10.88
CA THR A 380 18.38 -2.86 10.00
C THR A 380 19.43 -3.98 9.94
N PRO A 381 20.32 -3.97 8.93
CA PRO A 381 21.45 -4.88 8.88
C PRO A 381 22.30 -4.90 10.16
N GLU A 382 22.53 -3.74 10.78
CA GLU A 382 23.35 -3.62 11.99
C GLU A 382 22.69 -4.31 13.20
N VAL A 383 21.36 -4.33 13.27
CA VAL A 383 20.63 -5.08 14.30
C VAL A 383 20.78 -6.58 14.08
N LEU A 384 20.66 -7.04 12.83
CA LEU A 384 20.85 -8.43 12.46
C LEU A 384 22.28 -8.91 12.77
N GLU A 385 23.27 -8.04 12.57
CA GLU A 385 24.66 -8.32 12.94
C GLU A 385 24.86 -8.45 14.45
N LYS A 386 24.26 -7.55 15.24
CA LYS A 386 24.35 -7.61 16.71
C LYS A 386 23.72 -8.87 17.32
N VAL A 387 22.74 -9.48 16.64
CA VAL A 387 22.18 -10.76 17.07
C VAL A 387 22.96 -11.97 16.54
N GLY A 388 24.10 -11.77 15.87
CA GLY A 388 25.02 -12.83 15.51
C GLY A 388 24.91 -13.32 14.06
N LEU A 389 24.20 -12.61 13.18
CA LEU A 389 24.33 -12.81 11.74
C LEU A 389 25.58 -12.07 11.25
N GLN A 390 26.27 -12.58 10.23
CA GLN A 390 27.49 -11.93 9.71
C GLN A 390 27.32 -11.62 8.22
N GLY A 391 27.95 -10.52 7.78
CA GLY A 391 27.96 -10.11 6.38
C GLY A 391 26.55 -9.80 5.87
N VAL A 392 25.73 -9.12 6.68
CA VAL A 392 24.33 -8.86 6.34
C VAL A 392 24.27 -7.85 5.21
N THR A 393 23.76 -8.27 4.05
CA THR A 393 23.56 -7.40 2.89
C THR A 393 22.12 -7.48 2.41
N VAL A 394 21.63 -6.37 1.86
CA VAL A 394 20.27 -6.23 1.34
C VAL A 394 20.38 -5.82 -0.12
N LYS A 395 19.91 -6.68 -1.02
CA LYS A 395 20.09 -6.51 -2.46
C LYS A 395 18.73 -6.32 -3.13
N PRO A 396 18.51 -5.22 -3.85
CA PRO A 396 17.36 -5.11 -4.73
C PRO A 396 17.38 -6.20 -5.81
N LEU A 397 16.21 -6.72 -6.17
CA LEU A 397 16.02 -7.69 -7.25
C LEU A 397 15.50 -6.98 -8.50
N ILE A 398 16.19 -7.18 -9.62
CA ILE A 398 15.87 -6.54 -10.90
C ILE A 398 15.95 -7.60 -12.01
N PRO A 399 14.80 -8.03 -12.59
CA PRO A 399 13.45 -7.70 -12.14
C PRO A 399 13.13 -8.30 -10.77
N ALA A 400 12.06 -7.80 -10.14
CA ALA A 400 11.50 -8.42 -8.94
C ALA A 400 11.03 -9.86 -9.24
N VAL A 401 11.03 -10.71 -8.21
CA VAL A 401 10.76 -12.15 -8.34
C VAL A 401 9.35 -12.47 -7.87
N ILE A 402 8.56 -13.17 -8.69
CA ILE A 402 7.24 -13.67 -8.33
C ILE A 402 7.35 -15.16 -7.99
N LYS A 403 6.94 -15.56 -6.77
CA LYS A 403 6.95 -16.97 -6.32
C LYS A 403 5.65 -17.40 -5.69
#